data_AF-A0A527VRH1-F1
#
_entry.id   AF-A0A527VRH1-F1
#
_cell.length_a   1.000
_cell.length_b   1.000
_cell.length_c   1.000
_cell.angle_alpha   90.00
_cell.angle_beta   90.00
_cell.angle_gamma   90.00
#
_symmetry.space_group_name_H-M   'P 1'
#
loop_
_entity.id
_entity.type
_entity.pdbx_description
1 polymer ?
#
loop_
_entity_poly.entity_id
_entity_poly.type
_entity_poly.pdbx_seq_one_letter_code
_entity_poly.pdbx_strand_id
1 'polypeptide(L)' 'MVREAGMRVLMTGANGFVGPYVAEALHKICGPEVVIAATSKDGGPHPAFGQVEE' A
#
# COMPACT_ATOMS: atom_id res chain seq x y z
N MET A 1 9.94 -5.17 -24.56
CA MET A 1 9.45 -6.08 -23.50
C MET A 1 8.53 -5.29 -22.61
N VAL A 2 7.22 -5.51 -22.70
CA VAL A 2 6.27 -4.92 -21.76
C VAL A 2 6.46 -5.68 -20.46
N ARG A 3 7.01 -5.04 -19.42
CA ARG A 3 7.02 -5.66 -18.08
C ARG A 3 5.55 -5.86 -17.72
N GLU A 4 5.14 -7.11 -17.46
CA GLU A 4 3.88 -7.41 -16.77
C GLU A 4 3.68 -6.37 -15.68
N ALA A 5 2.57 -5.64 -15.73
CA ALA A 5 2.32 -4.58 -14.77
C ALA A 5 2.23 -5.23 -13.39
N GLY A 6 3.29 -5.11 -12.57
CA GLY A 6 3.33 -5.66 -11.23
C GLY A 6 2.05 -5.33 -10.47
N MET A 7 1.55 -6.30 -9.70
CA MET A 7 0.27 -6.21 -9.00
C MET A 7 0.18 -4.91 -8.19
N ARG A 8 -0.98 -4.23 -8.28
CA ARG A 8 -1.25 -2.98 -7.57
C ARG A 8 -2.39 -3.19 -6.59
N VAL A 9 -2.18 -2.81 -5.34
CA VAL A 9 -3.14 -3.00 -4.25
C VAL A 9 -3.47 -1.65 -3.65
N LEU A 10 -4.75 -1.31 -3.60
CA LEU A 10 -5.27 -0.26 -2.72
C LEU A 10 -5.57 -0.90 -1.36
N MET A 11 -4.88 -0.47 -0.31
CA MET A 11 -5.05 -0.97 1.04
C MET A 11 -5.63 0.12 1.92
N THR A 12 -6.80 -0.11 2.53
CA THR A 12 -7.42 0.80 3.49
C THR A 12 -7.14 0.36 4.93
N GLY A 13 -7.21 1.28 5.88
CA GLY A 13 -6.92 0.98 7.29
C GLY A 13 -5.44 0.64 7.53
N ALA A 14 -4.54 1.19 6.74
CA ALA A 14 -3.12 0.86 6.75
C ALA A 14 -2.41 1.10 8.09
N ASN A 15 -2.89 2.08 8.87
CA ASN A 15 -2.41 2.38 10.22
C ASN A 15 -3.26 1.71 11.33
N GLY A 16 -4.28 0.94 10.97
CA GLY A 16 -5.05 0.16 11.93
C GLY A 16 -4.23 -1.00 12.51
N PHE A 17 -4.77 -1.69 13.51
CA PHE A 17 -4.07 -2.78 14.21
C PHE A 17 -3.46 -3.84 13.26
N VAL A 18 -4.14 -4.15 12.15
CA VAL A 18 -3.73 -5.22 11.23
C VAL A 18 -2.98 -4.69 9.99
N GLY A 19 -3.15 -3.41 9.65
CA GLY A 19 -2.69 -2.82 8.38
C GLY A 19 -1.21 -3.04 8.07
N PRO A 20 -0.27 -2.78 9.02
CA PRO A 20 1.16 -2.98 8.78
C PRO A 20 1.52 -4.43 8.45
N TYR A 21 0.86 -5.40 9.08
CA TYR A 21 1.10 -6.83 8.87
C TYR A 21 0.59 -7.32 7.51
N VAL A 22 -0.47 -6.71 6.97
CA VAL A 22 -1.00 -7.04 5.64
C VAL A 22 -0.01 -6.62 4.55
N ALA A 23 0.56 -5.42 4.66
CA ALA A 23 1.57 -4.95 3.71
C ALA A 23 2.79 -5.88 3.68
N GLU A 24 3.30 -6.26 4.86
CA GLU A 24 4.42 -7.21 4.98
C GLU A 24 4.07 -8.57 4.37
N ALA A 25 2.87 -9.11 4.66
CA ALA A 25 2.43 -10.39 4.12
C ALA A 25 2.29 -10.36 2.59
N LEU A 26 1.76 -9.27 2.02
CA LEU A 26 1.64 -9.09 0.58
C LEU A 26 3.00 -9.11 -0.10
N HIS A 27 3.99 -8.37 0.41
CA HIS A 27 5.35 -8.41 -0.15
C HIS A 27 6.00 -9.79 -0.02
N LYS A 28 5.76 -10.50 1.09
CA LYS A 28 6.30 -11.85 1.31
C LYS A 28 5.72 -12.90 0.36
N ILE A 29 4.42 -12.85 0.09
CA ILE A 29 3.70 -13.87 -0.70
C ILE A 29 3.77 -13.55 -2.19
N CYS A 30 3.61 -12.28 -2.55
CA CYS A 30 3.41 -11.85 -3.93
C CYS A 30 4.64 -11.14 -4.53
N GLY A 31 5.71 -10.99 -3.75
CA GLY A 31 6.96 -10.39 -4.20
C GLY A 31 7.08 -8.89 -3.88
N PRO A 32 8.32 -8.36 -3.87
CA PRO A 32 8.59 -6.95 -3.59
C PRO A 32 8.10 -5.98 -4.68
N GLU A 33 7.74 -6.49 -5.86
CA GLU A 33 7.21 -5.72 -6.98
C GLU A 33 5.75 -5.25 -6.78
N VAL A 34 5.07 -5.73 -5.74
CA VAL A 34 3.72 -5.28 -5.41
C VAL A 34 3.74 -3.82 -4.99
N VAL A 35 2.97 -3.01 -5.70
CA VAL A 35 2.78 -1.60 -5.38
C VAL A 35 1.56 -1.46 -4.48
N ILE A 36 1.78 -1.03 -3.24
CA ILE A 36 0.72 -0.81 -2.26
C ILE A 36 0.46 0.70 -2.15
N ALA A 37 -0.74 1.12 -2.54
CA ALA A 37 -1.28 2.44 -2.21
C ALA A 37 -2.06 2.32 -0.90
N ALA A 38 -1.49 2.84 0.18
CA ALA A 38 -1.99 2.65 1.53
C ALA A 38 -2.76 3.89 2.01
N THR A 39 -4.01 3.72 2.41
CA THR A 39 -4.83 4.78 2.99
C THR A 39 -5.15 4.48 4.45
N SER A 40 -5.26 5.53 5.22
CA SER A 40 -5.46 5.53 6.66
C SER A 40 -6.60 6.51 6.98
N LYS A 41 -7.27 6.33 8.13
CA LYS A 41 -8.24 7.32 8.61
C LYS A 41 -7.53 8.64 8.92
N ASP A 42 -6.33 8.53 9.47
CA ASP A 42 -5.48 9.68 9.71
C ASP A 42 -4.87 10.13 8.38
N GLY A 43 -4.96 11.44 8.11
CA GLY A 43 -4.23 12.08 7.04
C GLY A 43 -2.71 11.97 7.24
N GLY A 44 -1.96 12.32 6.21
CA GLY A 44 -0.51 12.24 6.24
C GLY A 44 0.14 12.18 4.87
N PRO A 45 1.47 12.09 4.81
CA PRO A 45 2.20 11.98 3.57
C PRO A 45 1.95 10.62 2.91
N HIS A 46 1.45 10.63 1.67
CA HIS A 46 1.28 9.43 0.85
C HIS A 46 2.15 9.52 -0.42
N PRO A 47 2.97 8.50 -0.74
CA PRO A 47 3.89 8.52 -1.88
C PRO A 47 3.23 8.78 -3.24
N ALA A 48 1.97 8.38 -3.42
CA ALA A 48 1.24 8.56 -4.69
C ALA A 48 0.26 9.75 -4.69
N PHE A 49 -0.14 10.25 -3.52
CA PHE A 49 -1.22 11.24 -3.39
C PHE A 49 -0.76 12.56 -2.73
N GLY A 50 0.50 12.65 -2.32
CA GLY A 50 1.01 13.82 -1.61
C GLY A 50 0.46 13.88 -0.18
N GLN A 51 0.22 15.09 0.31
CA GLN A 51 -0.40 15.30 1.62
C GLN A 51 -1.90 14.96 1.54
N VAL A 52 -2.34 14.01 2.36
CA VAL A 52 -3.76 13.63 2.50
C VAL A 52 -4.30 14.27 3.78
N GLU A 53 -5.43 14.97 3.68
CA GLU A 53 -6.16 15.54 4.82
C GLU A 53 -7.14 14.50 5.43
N GLU A 54 -7.57 14.73 6.67
CA GLU A 54 -8.54 13.87 7.39
C GLU A 54 -9.97 14.02 6.85
#